data_AF-A0A931P6K8-F1
#
_entry.id   AF-A0A931P6K8-F1
#
_cell.length_a   1.000
_cell.length_b   1.000
_cell.length_c   1.000
_cell.angle_alpha   90.00
_cell.angle_beta   90.00
_cell.angle_gamma   90.00
#
_symmetry.space_group_name_H-M   'P 1'
#
loop_
_entity.id
_entity.type
_entity.pdbx_description
1 polymer ?
#
loop_
_entity_poly.entity_id
_entity_poly.type
_entity_poly.pdbx_seq_one_letter_code
_entity_poly.pdbx_strand_id
1 'polypeptide(L)' 'MNMTQMDLAFKCHDKDYSQINRVELGKVNFSVSYLSLIADALGVTPHDLLPAKK' A
#
# COMPACT_ATOMS: atom_id res chain seq x y z
N MET A 1 7.43 -12.74 9.68
CA MET A 1 6.65 -11.77 10.48
C MET A 1 5.49 -11.31 9.62
N ASN A 2 4.26 -11.66 9.97
CA ASN A 2 3.08 -11.27 9.20
C ASN A 2 2.60 -9.91 9.69
N MET A 3 2.86 -8.87 8.90
CA MET A 3 2.36 -7.52 9.17
C MET A 3 0.86 -7.50 8.88
N THR A 4 0.06 -7.04 9.84
CA THR A 4 -1.39 -6.96 9.65
C THR A 4 -1.78 -5.69 8.89
N GLN A 5 -2.98 -5.69 8.33
CA GLN A 5 -3.55 -4.54 7.65
C GLN A 5 -3.67 -3.30 8.57
N MET A 6 -3.90 -3.53 9.87
CA MET A 6 -3.93 -2.49 10.90
C MET A 6 -2.54 -1.91 11.18
N ASP A 7 -1.51 -2.75 11.21
CA ASP A 7 -0.12 -2.28 11.37
C ASP A 7 0.31 -1.40 10.17
N LEU A 8 -0.13 -1.78 8.97
CA LEU A 8 0.13 -1.00 7.75
C LEU A 8 -0.63 0.33 7.76
N ALA A 9 -1.88 0.36 8.25
CA ALA A 9 -2.66 1.58 8.41
C ALA A 9 -2.01 2.57 9.37
N PHE A 10 -1.55 2.06 10.52
CA PHE A 10 -0.85 2.85 11.51
C PHE A 10 0.43 3.45 10.93
N LYS A 11 1.24 2.66 10.22
CA LYS A 11 2.46 3.12 9.53
C LYS A 11 2.19 4.15 8.44
N CYS A 12 1.04 4.08 7.78
CA CYS A 12 0.66 5.00 6.72
C CYS A 12 -0.01 6.29 7.24
N HIS A 13 0.22 6.67 8.51
CA HIS A 13 -0.36 7.84 9.17
C HIS A 13 -1.89 7.78 9.33
N ASP A 14 -2.40 6.66 9.85
CA ASP A 14 -3.82 6.47 10.14
C ASP A 14 -4.72 6.66 8.89
N LYS A 15 -4.18 6.27 7.74
CA LYS A 15 -4.93 6.32 6.50
C LYS A 15 -6.05 5.29 6.52
N ASP A 16 -7.21 5.77 6.12
CA ASP A 16 -8.48 5.07 6.07
C ASP A 16 -8.30 3.61 5.59
N TYR A 17 -8.68 2.67 6.45
CA TYR A 17 -8.57 1.21 6.25
C TYR A 17 -9.13 0.76 4.89
N SER A 18 -10.11 1.51 4.38
CA SER A 18 -10.73 1.31 3.07
C SER A 18 -9.76 1.42 1.90
N GLN A 19 -8.70 2.23 2.01
CA GLN A 19 -7.70 2.42 0.95
C GLN A 19 -6.68 1.28 0.92
N ILE A 20 -6.29 0.75 2.08
CA ILE A 20 -5.38 -0.42 2.16
C ILE A 20 -6.08 -1.66 1.61
N ASN A 21 -7.33 -1.89 2.01
CA ASN A 21 -8.14 -2.98 1.49
C ASN A 21 -8.28 -2.94 -0.04
N ARG A 22 -8.36 -1.74 -0.64
CA ARG A 22 -8.38 -1.59 -2.11
C ARG A 22 -7.06 -2.02 -2.74
N VAL A 23 -5.93 -1.67 -2.14
CA VAL A 23 -4.61 -2.07 -2.64
C VAL A 23 -4.42 -3.59 -2.55
N GLU A 24 -4.81 -4.21 -1.45
CA GLU A 24 -4.76 -5.68 -1.29
C GLU A 24 -5.66 -6.41 -2.29
N LEU A 25 -6.80 -5.83 -2.64
CA LEU A 25 -7.70 -6.35 -3.67
C LEU A 25 -7.23 -6.04 -5.11
N GLY A 26 -6.08 -5.38 -5.29
CA GLY A 26 -5.56 -4.97 -6.60
C GLY A 26 -6.37 -3.86 -7.28
N LYS A 27 -7.20 -3.11 -6.55
CA LYS A 27 -7.96 -1.98 -7.07
C LYS A 27 -7.06 -0.75 -7.16
N VAL A 28 -6.53 -0.49 -8.36
CA VAL A 28 -5.54 0.56 -8.68
C VAL A 28 -6.15 1.98 -8.78
N ASN A 29 -7.20 2.29 -8.00
CA ASN A 29 -7.81 3.62 -8.00
C ASN A 29 -7.37 4.43 -6.77
N PHE A 30 -6.05 4.51 -6.58
CA PHE A 30 -5.42 5.27 -5.50
C PHE A 30 -4.38 6.23 -6.08
N SER A 31 -4.10 7.33 -5.39
CA SER A 31 -3.17 8.35 -5.86
C SER A 31 -1.71 7.85 -5.84
N VAL A 32 -0.86 8.41 -6.71
CA VAL A 32 0.60 8.13 -6.71
C VAL A 32 1.22 8.41 -5.34
N SER A 33 0.72 9.42 -4.62
CA SER A 33 1.11 9.74 -3.25
C SER A 33 0.85 8.58 -2.28
N TYR A 34 -0.16 7.75 -2.53
CA TYR A 34 -0.49 6.58 -1.72
C TYR A 34 0.44 5.39 -2.01
N LEU A 35 0.81 5.20 -3.29
CA LEU A 35 1.80 4.21 -3.70
C LEU A 35 3.13 4.43 -2.98
N SER A 36 3.64 5.67 -2.97
CA SER A 36 4.89 6.03 -2.31
C SER A 36 4.87 5.75 -0.82
N LEU A 37 3.78 6.07 -0.13
CA LEU A 37 3.65 5.82 1.31
C LEU A 37 3.62 4.34 1.67
N ILE A 38 2.93 3.52 0.87
CA ILE A 38 2.90 2.07 1.09
C ILE A 38 4.29 1.47 0.83
N ALA A 39 4.96 1.93 -0.22
CA ALA A 39 6.33 1.51 -0.54
C ALA A 39 7.29 1.83 0.63
N ASP A 40 7.22 3.06 1.16
CA ASP A 40 8.00 3.48 2.33
C ASP A 40 7.67 2.64 3.57
N ALA A 41 6.39 2.37 3.84
CA ALA A 41 5.95 1.58 5.00
C ALA A 41 6.38 0.10 4.92
N LEU A 42 6.49 -0.43 3.71
CA LEU A 42 6.93 -1.80 3.42
C LEU A 42 8.45 -1.92 3.23
N GLY A 43 9.16 -0.81 3.05
CA GLY A 43 10.59 -0.81 2.76
C GLY A 43 10.93 -1.34 1.37
N VAL A 44 10.03 -1.15 0.40
CA VAL A 44 10.20 -1.57 -1.01
C VAL A 44 10.13 -0.35 -1.93
N THR A 45 10.43 -0.50 -3.21
CA THR A 45 10.24 0.60 -4.17
C THR A 45 8.78 0.64 -4.65
N PRO A 46 8.24 1.83 -5.00
CA PRO A 46 6.90 1.94 -5.59
C PRO A 46 6.69 1.06 -6.84
N HIS A 47 7.77 0.81 -7.59
CA HIS A 47 7.76 -0.07 -8.76
C HIS A 47 7.45 -1.53 -8.40
N ASP A 48 7.88 -2.00 -7.23
CA ASP A 48 7.64 -3.38 -6.76
C ASP A 48 6.16 -3.64 -6.42
N LEU A 49 5.37 -2.57 -6.26
CA LEU A 49 3.93 -2.62 -5.97
C LEU A 49 3.06 -2.51 -7.23
N LEU A 50 3.67 -2.25 -8.39
CA LEU A 50 2.96 -2.20 -9.66
C LEU A 50 2.95 -3.58 -10.31
N PRO A 51 1.87 -3.95 -11.03
CA PRO A 51 1.86 -5.19 -11.77
C PRO A 51 3.00 -5.18 -12.80
N ALA A 52 3.80 -6.25 -12.80
CA ALA A 52 4.79 -6.46 -13.85
C ALA A 52 4.06 -6.50 -15.19
N LYS A 53 4.40 -5.60 -16.11
CA LYS A 53 3.93 -5.69 -17.49
C LYS A 53 4.35 -7.07 -18.02
N LYS A 54 3.39 -7.84 -18.54
CA LYS A 54 3.68 -9.01 -19.38
C LYS A 54 4.53 -8.60 -20.58
#